data_AF-A0A2E4EEQ7-F1
#
_entry.id   AF-A0A2E4EEQ7-F1
#
_cell.length_a   1.000
_cell.length_b   1.000
_cell.length_c   1.000
_cell.angle_alpha   90.00
_cell.angle_beta   90.00
_cell.angle_gamma   90.00
#
_symmetry.space_group_name_H-M   'P 1'
#
loop_
_entity.id
_entity.type
_entity.pdbx_description
1 polymer ?
#
loop_
_entity_poly.entity_id
_entity_poly.type
_entity_poly.pdbx_seq_one_letter_code
_entity_poly.pdbx_strand_id
1 'polypeptide(L)'
;MVIKFRTYINSVDTNNWDFLYCYYNNCTDRIDYERVCAPMVKGKGESKVFSALTIEPKLTPKDCELCVEFFELSDSSYRDTLYYRFGNRMEAAVGINTIEANEPSVEVYPNPTTEQVTIKSKAGISSFQMMGLSGKVVLSENHAQSTNHHVINLSELKPGPYFIRIEEINGKVVTGRLMVQ
;
A
#
# COMPACT_ATOMS: atom_id res chain seq x y z
N MET A 1 -31.70 18.22 1.03
CA MET A 1 -31.01 16.94 0.96
C MET A 1 -30.75 16.47 2.37
N VAL A 2 -31.32 15.33 2.75
CA VAL A 2 -31.05 14.70 4.06
C VAL A 2 -30.12 13.53 3.76
N ILE A 3 -28.91 13.57 4.32
CA ILE A 3 -27.93 12.49 4.12
C ILE A 3 -28.02 11.51 5.29
N LYS A 4 -27.91 10.23 4.97
CA LYS A 4 -27.71 9.14 5.92
C LYS A 4 -26.31 8.58 5.71
N PHE A 5 -25.66 8.14 6.78
CA PHE A 5 -24.43 7.38 6.68
C PHE A 5 -24.57 6.01 7.31
N ARG A 6 -23.82 5.04 6.79
CA ARG A 6 -23.58 3.75 7.43
C ARG A 6 -22.13 3.34 7.31
N THR A 7 -21.62 2.65 8.32
CA THR A 7 -20.27 2.08 8.29
C THR A 7 -20.31 0.70 7.67
N TYR A 8 -19.47 0.46 6.67
CA TYR A 8 -19.33 -0.84 6.01
C TYR A 8 -18.14 -1.64 6.54
N ILE A 9 -17.05 -0.95 6.89
CA ILE A 9 -15.86 -1.53 7.55
C ILE A 9 -15.53 -0.62 8.73
N ASN A 10 -15.28 -1.19 9.91
CA ASN A 10 -14.76 -0.47 11.06
C ASN A 10 -13.82 -1.39 11.86
N SER A 11 -12.51 -1.17 11.73
CA SER A 11 -11.49 -1.87 12.54
C SER A 11 -10.76 -0.94 13.51
N VAL A 12 -11.28 0.27 13.74
CA VAL A 12 -10.72 1.23 14.70
C VAL A 12 -10.78 0.65 16.11
N ASP A 13 -9.69 0.76 16.87
CA ASP A 13 -9.61 0.26 18.25
C ASP A 13 -10.30 1.20 19.24
N THR A 14 -11.63 1.28 19.17
CA THR A 14 -12.42 2.20 20.02
C THR A 14 -12.32 1.89 21.51
N ASN A 15 -11.75 0.75 21.90
CA ASN A 15 -11.56 0.38 23.32
C ASN A 15 -10.25 0.94 23.89
N ASN A 16 -9.23 1.11 23.03
CA ASN A 16 -7.89 1.48 23.49
C ASN A 16 -7.44 2.85 22.96
N TRP A 17 -8.10 3.44 21.97
CA TRP A 17 -7.70 4.72 21.41
C TRP A 17 -8.70 5.81 21.72
N ASP A 18 -8.19 7.04 21.79
CA ASP A 18 -9.06 8.21 21.80
C ASP A 18 -9.28 8.63 20.35
N PHE A 19 -10.52 8.94 20.01
CA PHE A 19 -10.88 9.35 18.66
C PHE A 19 -12.04 10.33 18.68
N LEU A 20 -12.11 11.12 17.62
CA LEU A 20 -13.22 12.01 17.34
C LEU A 20 -13.66 11.76 15.90
N TYR A 21 -14.86 11.21 15.74
CA TYR A 21 -15.49 11.05 14.44
C TYR A 21 -16.50 12.18 14.23
N CYS A 22 -16.25 13.00 13.22
CA CYS A 22 -17.15 14.05 12.79
C CYS A 22 -17.85 13.65 11.50
N TYR A 23 -19.17 13.85 11.48
CA TYR A 23 -19.99 13.86 10.30
C TYR A 23 -20.69 15.23 10.19
N TYR A 24 -21.47 15.47 9.15
CA TYR A 24 -22.01 16.80 8.89
C TYR A 24 -22.68 17.44 10.12
N ASN A 25 -22.08 18.55 10.59
CA ASN A 25 -22.52 19.35 11.72
C ASN A 25 -22.54 18.65 13.10
N ASN A 26 -21.87 17.49 13.26
CA ASN A 26 -21.83 16.77 14.53
C ASN A 26 -20.53 15.97 14.69
N CYS A 27 -20.03 15.87 15.92
CA CYS A 27 -18.87 15.06 16.26
C CYS A 27 -19.18 14.18 17.46
N THR A 28 -18.60 12.99 17.49
CA THR A 28 -18.83 11.97 18.53
C THR A 28 -17.57 11.18 18.81
N ASP A 29 -17.46 10.73 20.05
CA ASP A 29 -16.47 9.79 20.58
C ASP A 29 -16.86 8.32 20.34
N ARG A 30 -17.86 8.06 19.48
CA ARG A 30 -18.22 6.71 19.02
C ARG A 30 -18.44 6.65 17.52
N ILE A 31 -18.10 5.52 16.92
CA ILE A 31 -18.40 5.26 15.51
C ILE A 31 -19.71 4.47 15.45
N ASP A 32 -20.80 5.17 15.20
CA ASP A 32 -22.12 4.54 15.04
C ASP A 32 -22.18 3.72 13.74
N TYR A 33 -22.86 2.57 13.77
CA TYR A 33 -23.08 1.77 12.56
C TYR A 33 -23.88 2.55 11.50
N GLU A 34 -24.86 3.36 11.94
CA GLU A 34 -25.74 4.09 11.05
C GLU A 34 -26.32 5.33 11.73
N ARG A 35 -26.41 6.46 11.00
CA ARG A 35 -27.07 7.70 11.46
C ARG A 35 -27.64 8.53 10.32
N VAL A 36 -28.65 9.32 10.66
CA VAL A 36 -29.16 10.40 9.80
C VAL A 36 -28.42 11.69 10.17
N CYS A 37 -27.77 12.31 9.19
CA CYS A 37 -27.10 13.60 9.34
C CYS A 37 -28.13 14.74 9.43
N ALA A 38 -27.68 15.91 9.94
CA ALA A 38 -28.48 17.12 9.85
C ALA A 38 -28.80 17.46 8.37
N PRO A 39 -29.97 18.05 8.06
CA PRO A 39 -30.31 18.46 6.72
C PRO A 39 -29.24 19.37 6.13
N MET A 40 -28.72 19.01 4.95
CA MET A 40 -27.74 19.83 4.25
C MET A 40 -28.47 20.90 3.44
N VAL A 41 -28.20 22.15 3.79
CA VAL A 41 -28.58 23.31 2.97
C VAL A 41 -27.48 23.53 1.93
N LYS A 42 -27.85 23.52 0.64
CA LYS A 42 -26.95 23.85 -0.47
C LYS A 42 -26.39 25.26 -0.24
N GLY A 43 -25.11 25.36 0.10
CA GLY A 43 -24.42 26.64 0.17
C GLY A 43 -24.19 27.20 -1.23
N LYS A 44 -24.32 28.52 -1.40
CA LYS A 44 -23.92 29.20 -2.65
C LYS A 44 -22.39 29.22 -2.75
N GLY A 45 -21.78 28.11 -3.16
CA GLY A 45 -20.33 28.04 -3.47
C GLY A 45 -19.38 27.86 -2.27
N GLU A 46 -19.89 27.56 -1.08
CA GLU A 46 -19.05 27.28 0.09
C GLU A 46 -18.73 25.78 0.20
N SER A 47 -17.44 25.45 0.30
CA SER A 47 -16.99 24.10 0.68
C SER A 47 -17.35 23.83 2.13
N LYS A 48 -18.05 22.73 2.41
CA LYS A 48 -18.36 22.27 3.77
C LYS A 48 -17.61 20.98 4.08
N VAL A 49 -17.00 20.91 5.27
CA VAL A 49 -16.43 19.65 5.77
C VAL A 49 -17.58 18.70 6.05
N PHE A 50 -17.53 17.55 5.40
CA PHE A 50 -18.63 16.58 5.45
C PHE A 50 -18.36 15.43 6.42
N SER A 51 -17.11 14.97 6.51
CA SER A 51 -16.69 14.03 7.54
C SER A 51 -15.18 14.17 7.81
N ALA A 52 -14.81 13.98 9.07
CA ALA A 52 -13.42 13.98 9.52
C ALA A 52 -13.25 12.91 10.60
N LEU A 53 -12.06 12.32 10.66
CA LEU A 53 -11.68 11.37 11.70
C LEU A 53 -10.34 11.80 12.27
N THR A 54 -10.31 12.01 13.58
CA THR A 54 -9.09 12.26 14.36
C THR A 54 -8.87 11.08 15.29
N ILE A 55 -7.64 10.58 15.36
CA ILE A 55 -7.27 9.45 16.21
C ILE A 55 -6.01 9.83 16.98
N GLU A 56 -6.04 9.59 18.29
CA GLU A 56 -4.88 9.60 19.15
C GLU A 56 -4.63 8.16 19.62
N PRO A 57 -3.72 7.43 18.94
CA PRO A 57 -3.42 6.06 19.35
C PRO A 57 -2.69 6.09 20.70
N LYS A 58 -3.15 5.26 21.65
CA LYS A 58 -2.46 5.05 22.94
C LYS A 58 -1.25 4.11 22.75
N LEU A 59 -0.79 3.46 23.82
CA LEU A 59 0.47 2.69 23.90
C LEU A 59 0.67 1.59 22.83
N THR A 60 -0.38 1.15 22.13
CA THR A 60 -0.32 0.11 21.09
C THR A 60 -1.03 0.57 19.80
N PRO A 61 -0.38 1.41 18.96
CA PRO A 61 -0.89 1.70 17.62
C PRO A 61 -0.88 0.44 16.76
N LYS A 62 -1.89 0.30 15.89
CA LYS A 62 -2.07 -0.79 14.93
C LYS A 62 -2.68 -0.19 13.67
N ASP A 63 -2.68 -0.94 12.57
CA ASP A 63 -3.36 -0.49 11.36
C ASP A 63 -4.88 -0.63 11.54
N CYS A 64 -5.64 0.36 11.05
CA CYS A 64 -7.09 0.29 11.00
C CYS A 64 -7.68 0.94 9.76
N GLU A 65 -8.90 0.53 9.44
CA GLU A 65 -9.69 1.05 8.33
C GLU A 65 -11.11 1.37 8.84
N LEU A 66 -11.59 2.55 8.44
CA LEU A 66 -12.99 2.93 8.57
C LEU A 66 -13.50 3.27 7.17
N CYS A 67 -14.53 2.55 6.73
CA CYS A 67 -15.24 2.80 5.48
C CYS A 67 -16.66 3.26 5.81
N VAL A 68 -16.99 4.48 5.38
CA VAL A 68 -18.29 5.10 5.62
C VAL A 68 -18.94 5.43 4.28
N GLU A 69 -20.11 4.85 4.04
CA GLU A 69 -20.94 5.19 2.90
C GLU A 69 -21.95 6.27 3.32
N PHE A 70 -22.07 7.31 2.51
CA PHE A 70 -23.03 8.39 2.67
C PHE A 70 -23.98 8.39 1.48
N PHE A 71 -25.27 8.56 1.74
CA PHE A 71 -26.29 8.52 0.70
C PHE A 71 -27.49 9.40 1.03
N GLU A 72 -28.18 9.91 0.00
CA GLU A 72 -29.41 10.67 0.21
C GLU A 72 -30.54 9.74 0.71
N LEU A 73 -31.22 10.17 1.77
CA LEU A 73 -32.25 9.37 2.46
C LEU A 73 -33.44 9.06 1.54
N SER A 74 -33.84 10.00 0.68
CA SER A 74 -34.95 9.83 -0.25
C SER A 74 -34.56 9.09 -1.53
N ASP A 75 -33.28 9.05 -1.87
CA ASP A 75 -32.78 8.36 -3.06
C ASP A 75 -31.33 7.89 -2.83
N SER A 76 -31.20 6.61 -2.46
CA SER A 76 -29.90 5.99 -2.16
C SER A 76 -28.97 5.84 -3.37
N SER A 77 -29.44 6.12 -4.60
CA SER A 77 -28.59 6.11 -5.78
C SER A 77 -27.57 7.26 -5.76
N TYR A 78 -27.91 8.37 -5.10
CA TYR A 78 -26.98 9.46 -4.80
C TYR A 78 -26.18 9.12 -3.55
N ARG A 79 -25.00 8.53 -3.78
CA ARG A 79 -24.12 8.05 -2.70
C ARG A 79 -22.65 8.21 -3.04
N ASP A 80 -21.84 8.29 -2.00
CA ASP A 80 -20.38 8.26 -2.07
C ASP A 80 -19.80 7.54 -0.85
N THR A 81 -18.53 7.13 -0.91
CA THR A 81 -17.86 6.37 0.15
C THR A 81 -16.55 7.01 0.53
N LEU A 82 -16.37 7.27 1.82
CA LEU A 82 -15.11 7.75 2.38
C LEU A 82 -14.35 6.60 3.04
N TYR A 83 -13.05 6.52 2.75
CA TYR A 83 -12.13 5.57 3.34
C TYR A 83 -11.11 6.30 4.20
N TYR A 84 -11.13 6.01 5.50
CA TYR A 84 -10.09 6.41 6.43
C TYR A 84 -9.17 5.22 6.68
N ARG A 85 -7.89 5.40 6.42
CA ARG A 85 -6.85 4.39 6.66
C ARG A 85 -5.80 5.00 7.56
N PHE A 86 -5.58 4.38 8.71
CA PHE A 86 -4.58 4.79 9.68
C PHE A 86 -3.61 3.63 9.90
N GLY A 87 -2.32 3.95 9.98
CA GLY A 87 -1.26 2.96 10.15
C GLY A 87 -0.19 3.02 9.05
N ASN A 88 0.81 2.14 9.18
CA ASN A 88 1.94 2.06 8.26
C ASN A 88 1.56 1.22 7.03
N ARG A 89 0.59 1.70 6.25
CA ARG A 89 0.58 1.32 4.84
C ARG A 89 1.68 2.12 4.15
N MET A 90 2.90 1.55 4.17
CA MET A 90 3.61 1.49 2.91
C MET A 90 2.60 0.84 1.95
N GLU A 91 1.96 1.65 1.11
CA GLU A 91 1.45 1.13 -0.16
C GLU A 91 2.53 0.22 -0.71
N ALA A 92 2.17 -0.95 -1.24
CA ALA A 92 3.13 -1.93 -1.72
C ALA A 92 4.08 -1.26 -2.73
N ALA A 93 5.15 -0.67 -2.22
CA ALA A 93 6.27 -0.19 -2.96
C ALA A 93 6.80 -1.49 -3.53
N VAL A 94 6.73 -1.61 -4.84
CA VAL A 94 7.20 -2.77 -5.57
C VAL A 94 8.74 -2.88 -5.50
N GLY A 95 9.38 -2.13 -4.59
CA GLY A 95 10.80 -2.11 -4.32
C GLY A 95 11.13 -3.00 -3.12
N ILE A 96 12.20 -3.78 -3.29
CA ILE A 96 12.89 -4.45 -2.19
C ILE A 96 13.41 -3.35 -1.27
N ASN A 97 12.74 -3.13 -0.14
CA ASN A 97 13.42 -2.76 1.08
C ASN A 97 13.19 -3.91 2.03
N THR A 98 14.12 -4.86 2.04
CA THR A 98 14.32 -5.68 3.23
C THR A 98 14.50 -4.72 4.38
N ILE A 99 13.52 -4.66 5.28
CA ILE A 99 13.56 -3.87 6.51
C ILE A 99 14.56 -4.57 7.44
N GLU A 100 15.84 -4.38 7.16
CA GLU A 100 16.87 -4.33 8.18
C GLU A 100 17.21 -2.84 8.30
N ALA A 101 17.20 -2.29 9.51
CA ALA A 101 17.35 -0.87 9.79
C ALA A 101 18.74 -0.28 9.43
N ASN A 102 19.49 -0.93 8.54
CA ASN A 102 20.75 -0.50 7.96
C ASN A 102 20.75 -0.91 6.48
N GLU A 103 21.02 0.05 5.60
CA GLU A 103 21.14 -0.04 4.12
C GLU A 103 20.99 -1.43 3.46
N PRO A 104 20.11 -1.59 2.45
CA PRO A 104 19.84 -2.89 1.84
C PRO A 104 21.11 -3.58 1.32
N SER A 105 21.26 -4.87 1.58
CA SER A 105 22.44 -5.64 1.12
C SER A 105 22.45 -5.83 -0.41
N VAL A 106 21.26 -5.76 -1.03
CA VAL A 106 21.04 -5.88 -2.48
C VAL A 106 20.08 -4.79 -2.96
N GLU A 107 20.47 -4.07 -4.01
CA GLU A 107 19.66 -3.06 -4.72
C GLU A 107 19.37 -3.55 -6.14
N VAL A 108 18.14 -3.35 -6.62
CA VAL A 108 17.71 -3.72 -7.98
C VAL A 108 17.05 -2.50 -8.64
N TYR A 109 17.67 -1.95 -9.68
CA TYR A 109 17.23 -0.70 -10.29
C TYR A 109 17.58 -0.59 -11.79
N PRO A 110 16.83 0.20 -12.59
CA PRO A 110 15.58 0.84 -12.21
C PRO A 110 14.44 -0.18 -12.09
N ASN A 111 13.43 0.17 -11.31
CA ASN A 111 12.15 -0.55 -11.25
C ASN A 111 11.03 0.50 -11.12
N PRO A 112 10.11 0.64 -12.10
CA PRO A 112 9.97 -0.15 -13.34
C PRO A 112 11.14 -0.03 -14.32
N THR A 113 11.24 -0.99 -15.25
CA THR A 113 12.26 -1.04 -16.31
C THR A 113 11.67 -1.50 -17.64
N THR A 114 12.34 -1.19 -18.76
CA THR A 114 11.96 -1.62 -20.12
C THR A 114 12.95 -2.66 -20.67
N GLU A 115 14.23 -2.28 -20.80
CA GLU A 115 15.22 -3.09 -21.53
C GLU A 115 16.27 -3.75 -20.65
N GLN A 116 16.59 -3.16 -19.50
CA GLN A 116 17.65 -3.68 -18.64
C GLN A 116 17.43 -3.34 -17.17
N VAL A 117 17.83 -4.25 -16.30
CA VAL A 117 17.85 -4.00 -14.85
C VAL A 117 19.25 -4.25 -14.31
N THR A 118 19.64 -3.45 -13.33
CA THR A 118 20.91 -3.59 -12.65
C THR A 118 20.69 -4.15 -11.25
N ILE A 119 21.44 -5.19 -10.90
CA ILE A 119 21.57 -5.71 -9.56
C ILE A 119 22.88 -5.21 -8.98
N LYS A 120 22.84 -4.66 -7.78
CA LYS A 120 24.01 -4.30 -6.99
C LYS A 120 23.95 -5.00 -5.65
N SER A 121 25.03 -5.66 -5.26
CA SER A 121 25.14 -6.35 -3.96
C SER A 121 26.44 -5.93 -3.26
N LYS A 122 26.35 -5.69 -1.95
CA LYS A 122 27.54 -5.41 -1.13
C LYS A 122 28.33 -6.67 -0.83
N ALA A 123 27.66 -7.81 -0.68
CA ALA A 123 28.31 -9.07 -0.39
C ALA A 123 28.87 -9.73 -1.66
N GLY A 124 28.31 -9.42 -2.83
CA GLY A 124 28.64 -10.04 -4.11
C GLY A 124 27.59 -11.06 -4.52
N ILE A 125 27.26 -11.09 -5.81
CA ILE A 125 26.22 -11.92 -6.41
C ILE A 125 26.83 -13.28 -6.78
N SER A 126 26.23 -14.35 -6.27
CA SER A 126 26.54 -15.74 -6.62
C SER A 126 25.68 -16.21 -7.80
N SER A 127 24.37 -15.98 -7.73
CA SER A 127 23.45 -16.32 -8.81
C SER A 127 22.18 -15.46 -8.75
N PHE A 128 21.45 -15.43 -9.85
CA PHE A 128 20.10 -14.91 -9.85
C PHE A 128 19.15 -15.76 -10.70
N GLN A 129 17.87 -15.63 -10.41
CA GLN A 129 16.78 -16.26 -11.14
C GLN A 129 15.60 -15.31 -11.25
N MET A 130 15.06 -15.15 -12.44
CA MET A 130 13.79 -14.47 -12.68
C MET A 130 12.69 -15.48 -12.99
N MET A 131 11.51 -15.25 -12.40
CA MET A 131 10.33 -16.08 -12.54
C MET A 131 9.14 -15.22 -12.98
N GLY A 132 8.37 -15.71 -13.95
CA GLY A 132 7.08 -15.12 -14.30
C GLY A 132 5.99 -15.45 -13.27
N LEU A 133 4.80 -14.88 -13.44
CA LEU A 133 3.65 -15.11 -12.55
C LEU A 133 3.20 -16.58 -12.45
N SER A 134 3.50 -17.40 -13.46
CA SER A 134 3.21 -18.85 -13.44
C SER A 134 4.20 -19.65 -12.60
N GLY A 135 5.20 -19.01 -11.99
CA GLY A 135 6.31 -19.66 -11.29
C GLY A 135 7.37 -20.25 -12.24
N LYS A 136 7.19 -20.13 -13.56
CA LYS A 136 8.19 -20.58 -14.54
C LYS A 136 9.39 -19.64 -14.52
N VAL A 137 10.58 -20.23 -14.45
CA VAL A 137 11.86 -19.54 -14.63
C VAL A 137 11.96 -19.03 -16.06
N VAL A 138 12.15 -17.72 -16.21
CA VAL A 138 12.29 -17.05 -17.51
C VAL A 138 13.73 -16.69 -17.82
N LEU A 139 14.54 -16.39 -16.79
CA LEU A 139 15.97 -16.14 -16.89
C LEU A 139 16.67 -16.67 -15.63
N SER A 140 17.90 -17.12 -15.77
CA SER A 140 18.75 -17.49 -14.63
C SER A 140 20.20 -17.46 -15.04
N GLU A 141 21.06 -16.98 -14.15
CA GLU A 141 22.50 -17.00 -14.34
C GLU A 141 23.19 -17.40 -13.05
N ASN A 142 24.25 -18.21 -13.18
CA ASN A 142 25.14 -18.55 -12.10
C ASN A 142 26.51 -17.94 -12.40
N HIS A 143 27.06 -17.19 -11.46
CA HIS A 143 28.38 -16.59 -11.63
C HIS A 143 29.42 -17.47 -10.92
N ALA A 144 30.43 -17.92 -11.68
CA ALA A 144 31.56 -18.64 -11.13
C ALA A 144 32.50 -17.74 -10.29
N GLN A 145 32.41 -16.42 -10.46
CA GLN A 145 33.12 -15.40 -9.69
C GLN A 145 32.12 -14.33 -9.23
N SER A 146 32.24 -13.91 -7.97
CA SER A 146 31.34 -12.92 -7.37
C SER A 146 31.44 -11.56 -8.07
N THR A 147 30.31 -10.98 -8.44
CA THR A 147 30.26 -9.59 -8.93
C THR A 147 29.43 -8.73 -7.99
N ASN A 148 29.87 -7.49 -7.73
CA ASN A 148 29.09 -6.55 -6.92
C ASN A 148 28.03 -5.81 -7.73
N HIS A 149 28.10 -5.93 -9.07
CA HIS A 149 27.24 -5.28 -10.03
C HIS A 149 27.00 -6.21 -11.21
N HIS A 150 25.75 -6.38 -11.61
CA HIS A 150 25.38 -7.17 -12.78
C HIS A 150 24.20 -6.52 -13.51
N VAL A 151 24.30 -6.42 -14.84
CA VAL A 151 23.26 -5.84 -15.70
C VAL A 151 22.60 -6.96 -16.48
N ILE A 152 21.28 -7.09 -16.33
CA ILE A 152 20.46 -8.10 -16.98
C ILE A 152 19.73 -7.45 -18.13
N ASN A 153 19.86 -8.02 -19.33
CA ASN A 153 19.06 -7.66 -20.49
C ASN A 153 17.67 -8.33 -20.40
N LEU A 154 16.62 -7.52 -20.52
CA LEU A 154 15.22 -7.92 -20.43
C LEU A 154 14.44 -7.69 -21.73
N SER A 155 15.10 -7.27 -22.83
CA SER A 155 14.44 -6.92 -24.10
C SER A 155 13.60 -8.05 -24.72
N GLU A 156 13.88 -9.31 -24.36
CA GLU A 156 13.13 -10.47 -24.85
C GLU A 156 11.95 -10.86 -23.95
N LEU A 157 11.82 -10.25 -22.77
CA LEU A 157 10.72 -10.52 -21.85
C LEU A 157 9.48 -9.73 -22.22
N LYS A 158 8.32 -10.36 -22.05
CA LYS A 158 7.03 -9.67 -22.21
C LYS A 158 6.82 -8.66 -21.09
N PRO A 159 6.22 -7.49 -21.35
CA PRO A 159 5.81 -6.56 -20.31
C PRO A 159 4.93 -7.25 -19.27
N GLY A 160 5.21 -7.00 -18.00
CA GLY A 160 4.53 -7.68 -16.91
C GLY A 160 5.37 -7.78 -15.63
N PRO A 161 4.73 -8.19 -14.51
CA PRO A 161 5.42 -8.39 -13.26
C PRO A 161 6.21 -9.70 -13.27
N TYR A 162 7.43 -9.63 -12.72
CA TYR A 162 8.32 -10.78 -12.51
C TYR A 162 8.80 -10.80 -11.06
N PHE A 163 9.20 -11.98 -10.60
CA PHE A 163 9.94 -12.15 -9.35
C PHE A 163 11.40 -12.38 -9.65
N ILE A 164 12.29 -11.74 -8.90
CA ILE A 164 13.73 -11.96 -8.96
C ILE A 164 14.23 -12.54 -7.64
N ARG A 165 14.96 -13.65 -7.69
CA ARG A 165 15.65 -14.27 -6.56
C ARG A 165 17.14 -14.11 -6.80
N ILE A 166 17.85 -13.54 -5.83
CA ILE A 166 19.27 -13.24 -5.88
C ILE A 166 19.93 -13.97 -4.72
N GLU A 167 20.98 -14.72 -5.00
CA GLU A 167 21.78 -15.41 -4.01
C GLU A 167 23.12 -14.70 -3.90
N GLU A 168 23.43 -14.20 -2.71
CA GLU A 168 24.72 -13.59 -2.40
C GLU A 168 25.75 -14.67 -2.05
N ILE A 169 27.04 -14.38 -2.21
CA ILE A 169 28.11 -15.36 -1.92
C ILE A 169 28.19 -15.78 -0.45
N ASN A 170 27.66 -14.98 0.47
CA ASN A 170 27.56 -15.31 1.89
C ASN A 170 26.39 -16.27 2.19
N GLY A 171 25.66 -16.72 1.16
CA GLY A 171 24.49 -17.60 1.27
C GLY A 171 23.17 -16.87 1.56
N LYS A 172 23.18 -15.54 1.70
CA LYS A 172 21.93 -14.76 1.87
C LYS A 172 21.14 -14.78 0.57
N VAL A 173 19.86 -15.06 0.68
CA VAL A 173 18.93 -15.06 -0.46
C VAL A 173 17.99 -13.87 -0.31
N VAL A 174 17.91 -13.05 -1.35
CA VAL A 174 17.02 -11.90 -1.43
C VAL A 174 16.04 -12.11 -2.57
N THR A 175 14.75 -11.95 -2.30
CA THR A 175 13.70 -12.01 -3.32
C THR A 175 13.02 -10.66 -3.47
N GLY A 176 12.70 -10.27 -4.70
CA GLY A 176 11.95 -9.07 -5.00
C GLY A 176 11.03 -9.21 -6.18
N ARG A 177 10.22 -8.17 -6.40
CA ARG A 177 9.33 -8.04 -7.55
C ARG A 177 9.87 -6.96 -8.49
N LEU A 178 9.90 -7.25 -9.78
CA LEU A 178 10.35 -6.35 -10.83
C LEU A 178 9.21 -6.09 -11.82
N MET A 179 9.02 -4.84 -12.21
CA MET A 179 8.02 -4.44 -13.20
C MET A 179 8.69 -4.16 -14.55
N VAL A 180 8.48 -5.03 -15.53
CA VAL A 180 8.96 -4.85 -16.92
C VAL A 180 7.85 -4.21 -17.76
N GLN A 181 8.19 -3.19 -18.56
CA GLN A 181 7.27 -2.37 -19.36
C GLN A 181 7.45 -2.56 -20.86
#